data_AF-A0A969E4X5-F1
#
_entry.id   AF-A0A969E4X5-F1
#
_cell.length_a   1.000
_cell.length_b   1.000
_cell.length_c   1.000
_cell.angle_alpha   90.00
_cell.angle_beta   90.00
_cell.angle_gamma   90.00
#
_symmetry.space_group_name_H-M   'P 1'
#
loop_
_entity.id
_entity.type
_entity.pdbx_description
1 polymer ?
#
loop_
_entity_poly.entity_id
_entity_poly.type
_entity_poly.pdbx_seq_one_letter_code
_entity_poly.pdbx_strand_id
1 'polypeptide(L)'
;MVANLRTMGYPEHFAGMLTFWKVLGVLAIAIPQVPARFKEWAYGCFFVEFLCAAYVLFVTPDFSNQVAFPLVFVAILAGSYYYYHKLKAAN
;
A
#
# COMPACT_ATOMS: atom_id res chain seq x y z
N MET A 1 -17.87 -1.84 3.19
CA MET A 1 -16.84 -1.11 2.41
C MET A 1 -17.32 -0.71 1.01
N VAL A 2 -18.03 -1.55 0.25
CA VAL A 2 -18.53 -1.20 -1.11
C VAL A 2 -19.68 -0.17 -1.11
N ALA A 3 -20.44 -0.07 -0.01
CA ALA A 3 -21.62 0.79 0.07
C ALA A 3 -21.33 2.31 0.03
N ASN A 4 -20.11 2.77 0.32
CA ASN A 4 -19.79 4.20 0.39
C ASN A 4 -19.46 4.84 -0.97
N LEU A 5 -19.09 4.04 -1.99
CA LEU A 5 -18.67 4.57 -3.29
C LEU A 5 -19.85 4.98 -4.19
N ARG A 6 -20.96 4.23 -4.10
CA ARG A 6 -22.21 4.56 -4.81
C ARG A 6 -22.79 5.90 -4.35
N THR A 7 -22.71 6.20 -3.05
CA THR A 7 -23.18 7.46 -2.46
C THR A 7 -22.30 8.66 -2.82
N MET A 8 -21.03 8.43 -3.18
CA MET A 8 -20.07 9.45 -3.60
C MET A 8 -20.03 9.66 -5.14
N GLY A 9 -20.89 8.98 -5.90
CA GLY A 9 -20.97 9.12 -7.36
C GLY A 9 -19.84 8.43 -8.14
N TYR A 10 -19.03 7.60 -7.48
CA TYR A 10 -17.97 6.86 -8.17
C TYR A 10 -18.55 5.66 -8.93
N PRO A 11 -18.09 5.41 -10.18
CA PRO A 11 -18.53 4.25 -10.93
C PRO A 11 -18.11 2.95 -10.25
N GLU A 12 -18.94 1.90 -10.33
CA GLU A 12 -18.68 0.61 -9.64
C GLU A 12 -17.36 -0.05 -10.06
N HIS A 13 -16.91 0.23 -11.27
CA HIS A 13 -15.63 -0.24 -11.81
C HIS A 13 -14.40 0.44 -11.19
N PHE A 14 -14.55 1.60 -10.53
CA PHE A 14 -13.44 2.29 -9.88
C PHE A 14 -12.84 1.47 -8.73
N ALA A 15 -13.70 0.85 -7.91
CA ALA A 15 -13.28 -0.08 -6.85
C ALA A 15 -12.51 -1.27 -7.44
N GLY A 16 -13.06 -1.87 -8.51
CA GLY A 16 -12.43 -3.01 -9.19
C GLY A 16 -11.07 -2.66 -9.78
N MET A 17 -10.95 -1.50 -10.42
CA MET A 17 -9.69 -0.99 -10.97
C MET A 17 -8.64 -0.75 -9.88
N LEU A 18 -9.02 -0.14 -8.76
CA LEU A 18 -8.12 0.05 -7.60
C LEU A 18 -7.65 -1.28 -7.01
N THR A 19 -8.56 -2.24 -6.83
CA THR A 19 -8.20 -3.58 -6.34
C THR A 19 -7.25 -4.30 -7.30
N PHE A 20 -7.50 -4.22 -8.61
CA PHE A 20 -6.62 -4.81 -9.62
C PHE A 20 -5.19 -4.26 -9.54
N TRP A 21 -5.03 -2.93 -9.45
CA TRP A 21 -3.72 -2.30 -9.33
C TRP A 21 -3.00 -2.66 -8.04
N LYS A 22 -3.71 -2.76 -6.91
CA LYS A 22 -3.13 -3.21 -5.64
C LYS A 22 -2.59 -4.64 -5.73
N VAL A 23 -3.36 -5.56 -6.31
CA VAL A 23 -2.92 -6.95 -6.51
C VAL A 23 -1.69 -7.00 -7.40
N LEU A 24 -1.66 -6.22 -8.48
CA LEU A 24 -0.50 -6.13 -9.38
C LEU A 24 0.75 -5.61 -8.65
N GLY A 25 0.60 -4.59 -7.80
CA GLY A 25 1.67 -4.10 -6.95
C GLY A 25 2.20 -5.17 -5.98
N VAL A 26 1.31 -5.93 -5.31
CA VAL A 26 1.72 -7.02 -4.41
C VAL A 26 2.47 -8.10 -5.17
N LEU A 27 1.99 -8.48 -6.36
CA LEU A 27 2.66 -9.45 -7.23
C LEU A 27 4.05 -8.97 -7.66
N ALA A 28 4.22 -7.67 -7.93
CA ALA A 28 5.53 -7.10 -8.28
C ALA A 28 6.56 -7.20 -7.15
N ILE A 29 6.13 -7.16 -5.88
CA ILE A 29 7.00 -7.36 -4.71
C ILE A 29 7.22 -8.86 -4.46
N ALA A 30 6.16 -9.68 -4.56
CA ALA A 30 6.19 -11.10 -4.23
C ALA A 30 7.03 -11.93 -5.21
N ILE A 31 7.04 -11.58 -6.50
CA ILE A 31 7.78 -12.33 -7.51
C ILE A 31 9.27 -11.92 -7.46
N PRO A 32 10.20 -12.84 -7.10
CA PRO A 32 11.62 -12.52 -6.98
C PRO A 32 12.30 -12.22 -8.32
N GLN A 33 11.72 -12.70 -9.43
CA GLN A 33 12.21 -12.53 -10.80
C GLN A 33 11.97 -11.12 -11.39
N VAL A 34 11.21 -10.27 -10.69
CA VAL A 34 10.94 -8.90 -11.14
C VAL A 34 12.23 -8.06 -11.04
N PRO A 35 12.56 -7.22 -12.05
CA PRO A 35 13.76 -6.39 -12.03
C PRO A 35 13.81 -5.49 -10.80
N ALA A 36 15.00 -5.32 -10.22
CA ALA A 36 15.19 -4.57 -8.96
C ALA A 36 14.55 -3.17 -8.98
N ARG A 37 14.64 -2.47 -10.13
CA ARG A 37 14.03 -1.15 -10.32
C ARG A 37 12.51 -1.18 -10.16
N PHE A 38 11.80 -2.12 -10.79
CA PHE A 38 10.34 -2.21 -10.64
C PHE A 38 9.92 -2.56 -9.22
N LYS A 39 10.74 -3.32 -8.51
CA LYS A 39 10.51 -3.66 -7.10
C LYS A 39 10.61 -2.41 -6.21
N GLU A 40 11.62 -1.55 -6.42
CA GLU A 40 11.76 -0.28 -5.71
C GLU A 40 10.56 0.66 -5.94
N TRP A 41 10.06 0.72 -7.18
CA TRP A 41 8.89 1.53 -7.52
C TRP A 41 7.63 1.00 -6.83
N ALA A 42 7.45 -0.32 -6.78
CA ALA A 42 6.34 -0.93 -6.06
C ALA A 42 6.40 -0.61 -4.55
N TYR A 43 7.58 -0.72 -3.93
CA TYR A 43 7.79 -0.32 -2.53
C TYR A 43 7.44 1.17 -2.30
N GLY A 44 7.87 2.06 -3.20
CA GLY A 44 7.56 3.48 -3.13
C GLY A 44 6.05 3.77 -3.26
N CYS A 45 5.36 3.13 -4.20
CA CYS A 45 3.93 3.29 -4.38
C CYS A 45 3.13 2.84 -3.15
N PHE A 46 3.45 1.68 -2.56
CA PHE A 46 2.77 1.23 -1.33
C PHE A 46 3.05 2.13 -0.14
N PHE A 47 4.29 2.64 -0.01
CA PHE A 47 4.63 3.59 1.04
C PHE A 47 3.77 4.86 0.97
N VAL A 48 3.64 5.45 -0.23
CA VAL A 48 2.78 6.62 -0.46
C VAL A 48 1.30 6.29 -0.21
N GLU A 49 0.82 5.12 -0.64
CA GLU A 49 -0.56 4.67 -0.40
C GLU A 49 -0.90 4.63 1.10
N PHE A 50 -0.04 4.00 1.90
CA PHE A 50 -0.26 3.91 3.34
C PHE A 50 -0.11 5.25 4.06
N LEU A 51 0.78 6.13 3.61
CA LEU A 51 0.89 7.49 4.14
C LEU A 51 -0.38 8.31 3.86
N CYS A 52 -0.90 8.24 2.64
CA CYS A 52 -2.17 8.89 2.30
C CYS A 52 -3.32 8.33 3.14
N ALA A 53 -3.37 7.02 3.35
CA ALA A 53 -4.37 6.40 4.23
C ALA A 53 -4.27 6.91 5.68
N ALA A 54 -3.05 7.01 6.23
CA ALA A 54 -2.82 7.56 7.56
C ALA A 54 -3.28 9.02 7.66
N TYR A 55 -2.98 9.84 6.65
CA TYR A 55 -3.40 11.24 6.60
C TYR A 55 -4.92 11.39 6.55
N VAL A 56 -5.60 10.62 5.70
CA VAL A 56 -7.07 10.67 5.59
C VAL A 56 -7.74 10.24 6.89
N LEU A 57 -7.25 9.18 7.54
CA LEU A 57 -7.77 8.76 8.84
C LEU A 57 -7.52 9.81 9.94
N PHE A 58 -6.39 10.53 9.87
CA PHE A 58 -6.07 11.59 10.82
C PHE A 58 -6.99 12.81 10.69
N VAL A 59 -7.31 13.19 9.45
CA VAL A 59 -8.21 14.32 9.15
C VAL A 59 -9.68 13.96 9.40
N THR A 60 -10.04 12.68 9.34
CA THR A 60 -11.44 12.24 9.54
C THR A 60 -11.75 12.11 11.04
N PRO A 61 -12.63 12.96 11.62
CA PRO A 61 -12.82 13.05 13.07
C PRO A 61 -13.28 11.73 13.72
N ASP A 62 -14.12 10.98 13.00
CA ASP A 62 -14.70 9.72 13.49
C ASP A 62 -13.71 8.54 13.49
N PHE A 63 -12.60 8.65 12.73
CA PHE A 63 -11.67 7.55 12.48
C PHE A 63 -10.22 7.86 12.90
N SER A 64 -9.99 8.97 13.59
CA SER A 64 -8.66 9.39 14.07
C SER A 64 -7.96 8.31 14.94
N ASN A 65 -8.73 7.52 15.71
CA ASN A 65 -8.19 6.40 16.49
C ASN A 65 -7.70 5.20 15.65
N GLN A 66 -7.97 5.17 14.35
CA GLN A 66 -7.55 4.08 13.44
C GLN A 66 -6.28 4.42 12.64
N VAL A 67 -5.69 5.60 12.84
CA VAL A 67 -4.44 6.03 12.16
C VAL A 67 -3.28 5.06 12.41
N ALA A 68 -3.27 4.38 13.57
CA ALA A 68 -2.25 3.39 13.90
C ALA A 68 -2.20 2.22 12.90
N PHE A 69 -3.33 1.85 12.29
CA PHE A 69 -3.42 0.70 11.39
C PHE A 69 -2.54 0.86 10.14
N PRO A 70 -2.70 1.88 9.28
CA PRO A 70 -1.82 2.06 8.12
C PRO A 70 -0.35 2.32 8.52
N LEU A 71 -0.11 2.93 9.68
CA LEU A 71 1.24 3.21 10.17
C LEU A 71 2.02 1.94 10.54
N VAL A 72 1.32 0.92 11.05
CA VAL A 72 1.89 -0.43 11.26
C VAL A 72 2.27 -1.08 9.92
N PHE A 73 1.44 -0.96 8.88
CA PHE A 73 1.77 -1.47 7.55
C PHE A 73 2.99 -0.77 6.93
N VAL A 74 3.13 0.54 7.14
CA VAL A 74 4.35 1.27 6.76
C VAL A 74 5.58 0.71 7.47
N ALA A 75 5.48 0.46 8.79
CA ALA A 75 6.60 -0.09 9.57
C ALA A 75 6.97 -1.50 9.10
N ILE A 76 5.99 -2.36 8.80
CA ILE A 76 6.21 -3.70 8.24
C ILE A 76 6.87 -3.61 6.86
N LEU A 77 6.41 -2.71 5.99
CA LEU A 77 6.95 -2.52 4.66
C LEU A 77 8.41 -2.02 4.71
N ALA A 78 8.71 -1.07 5.60
CA ALA A 78 10.06 -0.57 5.83
C ALA A 78 10.99 -1.66 6.40
N GLY A 79 10.49 -2.46 7.34
CA GLY A 79 11.20 -3.63 7.86
C GLY A 79 11.49 -4.67 6.78
N SER A 80 10.51 -4.99 5.95
CA SER A 80 10.66 -5.89 4.79
C SER A 80 11.74 -5.39 3.83
N TYR A 81 11.74 -4.10 3.51
CA TYR A 81 12.76 -3.49 2.65
C TYR A 81 14.16 -3.56 3.26
N TYR A 82 14.29 -3.27 4.56
CA TYR A 82 15.56 -3.33 5.27
C TYR A 82 16.15 -4.75 5.30
N TYR A 83 15.33 -5.75 5.62
CA TYR A 83 15.76 -7.16 5.61
C TYR A 83 16.10 -7.67 4.20
N TYR A 84 15.36 -7.24 3.18
CA TYR A 84 15.64 -7.58 1.79
C TYR A 84 17.00 -7.03 1.32
N HIS A 85 17.35 -5.79 1.71
CA HIS A 85 18.66 -5.21 1.41
C HIS A 85 19.79 -5.87 2.18
N LYS A 86 19.58 -6.24 3.45
CA LYS A 86 20.57 -6.99 4.23
C LYS A 86 20.85 -8.39 3.66
N LEU A 87 19.82 -9.10 3.21
CA LEU A 87 19.97 -10.42 2.58
C LEU A 87 20.70 -10.36 1.24
N LYS A 88 20.51 -9.30 0.46
CA LYS A 88 21.27 -9.07 -0.78
C LYS A 88 22.72 -8.64 -0.54
N ALA A 89 23.02 -8.00 0.59
CA ALA A 89 24.38 -7.59 0.93
C ALA A 89 25.20 -8.71 1.59
N ALA A 90 24.54 -9.75 2.10
CA ALA A 90 25.16 -10.90 2.76
C ALA A 90 25.47 -12.08 1.80
N ASN A 91 25.13 -11.95 0.52
CA ASN A 91 25.25 -12.98 -0.52
C ASN A 91 25.97 -12.39 -1.75
#